data_AF-A0A0M2K3Y7-F1
#
_entry.id   AF-A0A0M2K3Y7-F1
#
_cell.length_a   1.000
_cell.length_b   1.000
_cell.length_c   1.000
_cell.angle_alpha   90.00
_cell.angle_beta   90.00
_cell.angle_gamma   90.00
#
_symmetry.space_group_name_H-M   'P 1'
#
loop_
_entity.id
_entity.type
_entity.pdbx_description
1 polymer ?
#
loop_
_entity_poly.entity_id
_entity_poly.type
_entity_poly.pdbx_seq_one_letter_code
_entity_poly.pdbx_strand_id
1 'polypeptide(L)'
;MQLANAQAKDLWRTIGAHCSSRHSIAPWRVQSHAAILLGDHEVTGSAVHFQTGDDRSSWTVQMTTADGRLIMLNIEFEHERYDRDEEQQPIHQHQPVKATVIEAWSRRLRDAAALDILSAQSARDAFQQPVFDRVDVGELRLKFNDGASVALVCDQTAMYDPDEKSRADVFVAAIREHSGL
;
A
#
# COMPACT_ATOMS: atom_id res chain seq x y z
N MET A 1 25.43 -14.73 16.00
CA MET A 1 25.26 -13.40 15.38
C MET A 1 24.84 -13.44 13.90
N GLN A 2 24.83 -14.59 13.20
CA GLN A 2 24.38 -14.69 11.81
C GLN A 2 22.84 -14.77 11.61
N LEU A 3 22.10 -15.28 12.61
CA LEU A 3 20.64 -15.40 12.56
C LEU A 3 19.90 -14.05 12.48
N ALA A 4 20.42 -13.02 13.16
CA ALA A 4 19.85 -11.67 13.14
C ALA A 4 19.96 -11.01 11.76
N ASN A 5 21.03 -11.28 11.01
CA ASN A 5 21.22 -10.72 9.66
C ASN A 5 20.32 -11.39 8.62
N ALA A 6 20.05 -12.69 8.74
CA ALA A 6 19.12 -13.40 7.86
C ALA A 6 17.69 -12.90 8.06
N GLN A 7 17.24 -12.79 9.32
CA GLN A 7 15.93 -12.26 9.67
C GLN A 7 15.74 -10.80 9.24
N ALA A 8 16.77 -9.96 9.42
CA ALA A 8 16.72 -8.57 8.95
C ALA A 8 16.65 -8.48 7.42
N LYS A 9 17.39 -9.32 6.69
CA LYS A 9 17.34 -9.36 5.22
C LYS A 9 15.96 -9.82 4.71
N ASP A 10 15.37 -10.81 5.38
CA ASP A 10 14.04 -11.28 5.04
C ASP A 10 12.97 -10.21 5.32
N LEU A 11 13.08 -9.48 6.44
CA LEU A 11 12.19 -8.37 6.78
C LEU A 11 12.20 -7.27 5.71
N TRP A 12 13.38 -6.79 5.32
CA TRP A 12 13.48 -5.73 4.32
C TRP A 12 12.98 -6.17 2.95
N ARG A 13 13.20 -7.44 2.58
CA ARG A 13 12.62 -7.99 1.35
C ARG A 13 11.10 -8.02 1.40
N THR A 14 10.51 -8.44 2.53
CA THR A 14 9.06 -8.48 2.73
C THR A 14 8.47 -7.07 2.67
N ILE A 15 9.05 -6.11 3.39
CA ILE A 15 8.59 -4.72 3.37
C ILE A 15 8.72 -4.11 1.98
N GLY A 16 9.84 -4.32 1.30
CA GLY A 16 10.03 -3.86 -0.07
C GLY A 16 8.96 -4.41 -1.02
N ALA A 17 8.58 -5.68 -0.89
CA ALA A 17 7.53 -6.30 -1.69
C ALA A 17 6.14 -5.70 -1.40
N HIS A 18 5.81 -5.43 -0.13
CA HIS A 18 4.52 -4.86 0.26
C HIS A 18 4.40 -3.34 0.06
N CYS A 19 5.52 -2.61 0.00
CA CYS A 19 5.54 -1.18 -0.29
C CYS A 19 5.61 -0.86 -1.78
N SER A 20 5.97 -1.81 -2.64
CA SER A 20 6.13 -1.57 -4.08
C SER A 20 4.87 -1.90 -4.88
N SER A 21 4.70 -1.22 -6.01
CA SER A 21 3.79 -1.65 -7.08
C SER A 21 4.58 -2.45 -8.12
N ARG A 22 3.89 -3.05 -9.10
CA ARG A 22 4.57 -3.73 -10.20
C ARG A 22 5.46 -2.77 -11.01
N HIS A 23 5.01 -1.53 -11.14
CA HIS A 23 5.62 -0.52 -12.00
C HIS A 23 6.63 0.38 -11.28
N SER A 24 6.66 0.35 -9.95
CA SER A 24 7.52 1.24 -9.17
C SER A 24 7.96 0.59 -7.86
N ILE A 25 9.28 0.61 -7.64
CA ILE A 25 9.88 0.18 -6.37
C ILE A 25 9.77 1.35 -5.40
N ALA A 26 9.26 1.08 -4.20
CA ALA A 26 9.14 2.11 -3.18
C ALA A 26 10.51 2.68 -2.75
N PRO A 27 10.66 4.00 -2.64
CA PRO A 27 11.84 4.64 -2.07
C PRO A 27 12.20 4.08 -0.70
N TRP A 28 13.50 4.09 -0.35
CA TRP A 28 13.95 3.59 0.95
C TRP A 28 13.21 4.25 2.13
N ARG A 29 12.90 5.55 2.00
CA ARG A 29 12.13 6.29 3.00
C ARG A 29 10.72 5.71 3.21
N VAL A 30 10.03 5.33 2.14
CA VAL A 30 8.70 4.69 2.24
C VAL A 30 8.82 3.37 2.97
N GLN A 31 9.77 2.52 2.57
CA GLN A 31 10.01 1.22 3.21
C GLN A 31 10.37 1.38 4.70
N SER A 32 11.21 2.35 5.05
CA SER A 32 11.63 2.61 6.43
C SER A 32 10.47 3.07 7.32
N HIS A 33 9.63 4.00 6.82
CA HIS A 33 8.46 4.44 7.58
C HIS A 33 7.42 3.33 7.73
N ALA A 34 7.20 2.53 6.69
CA ALA A 34 6.33 1.36 6.78
C ALA A 34 6.87 0.35 7.80
N ALA A 35 8.19 0.10 7.81
CA ALA A 35 8.84 -0.77 8.80
C ALA A 35 8.60 -0.32 10.24
N ILE A 36 8.71 0.98 10.50
CA ILE A 36 8.49 1.57 11.82
C ILE A 36 7.04 1.37 12.28
N LEU A 37 6.06 1.56 11.38
CA LEU A 37 4.65 1.36 11.70
C LEU A 37 4.28 -0.12 11.86
N LEU A 38 4.94 -1.00 11.10
CA LEU A 38 4.74 -2.44 11.14
C LEU A 38 5.31 -3.08 12.40
N GLY A 39 6.47 -2.59 12.89
CA GLY A 39 7.13 -3.19 14.04
C GLY A 39 7.55 -4.64 13.74
N ASP A 40 7.12 -5.57 14.59
CA ASP A 40 7.37 -7.02 14.49
C ASP A 40 6.16 -7.81 13.96
N HIS A 41 5.14 -7.12 13.47
CA HIS A 41 3.93 -7.75 12.95
C HIS A 41 4.12 -8.33 11.55
N GLU A 42 3.55 -9.51 11.31
CA GLU A 42 3.49 -10.11 9.97
C GLU A 42 2.44 -9.42 9.10
N VAL A 43 2.79 -9.14 7.84
CA VAL A 43 1.87 -8.54 6.85
C VAL A 43 1.03 -9.63 6.21
N THR A 44 -0.31 -9.49 6.26
CA THR A 44 -1.25 -10.43 5.62
C THR A 44 -1.72 -9.94 4.25
N GLY A 45 -1.68 -8.63 4.01
CA GLY A 45 -2.15 -8.00 2.78
C GLY A 45 -1.63 -6.58 2.65
N SER A 46 -1.58 -6.06 1.42
CA SER A 46 -1.12 -4.70 1.17
C SER A 46 -1.71 -4.12 -0.11
N ALA A 47 -1.97 -2.82 -0.12
CA ALA A 47 -2.30 -2.04 -1.29
C ALA A 47 -1.36 -0.82 -1.37
N VAL A 48 -0.89 -0.51 -2.57
CA VAL A 48 0.06 0.58 -2.81
C VAL A 48 -0.45 1.40 -3.96
N HIS A 49 -0.44 2.72 -3.79
CA HIS A 49 -0.73 3.66 -4.85
C HIS A 49 0.38 4.70 -4.95
N PHE A 50 0.88 4.88 -6.17
CA PHE A 50 1.88 5.87 -6.50
C PHE A 50 1.28 6.87 -7.48
N GLN A 51 1.35 8.15 -7.14
CA GLN A 51 0.85 9.23 -7.96
C GLN A 51 1.99 10.21 -8.25
N THR A 52 2.12 10.60 -9.51
CA THR A 52 3.02 11.68 -9.96
C THR A 52 2.17 12.89 -10.34
N GLY A 53 2.50 14.05 -9.77
CA GLY A 53 2.09 15.37 -10.27
C GLY A 53 3.29 16.11 -10.85
N ASP A 54 3.04 17.33 -11.34
CA ASP A 54 4.03 18.13 -12.07
C ASP A 54 5.32 18.38 -11.27
N ASP A 55 5.21 18.65 -9.96
CA ASP A 55 6.37 18.98 -9.09
C ASP A 55 6.52 18.04 -7.88
N ARG A 56 5.64 17.06 -7.74
CA ARG A 56 5.54 16.22 -6.54
C ARG A 56 5.17 14.80 -6.89
N SER A 57 5.62 13.86 -6.07
CA SER A 57 5.12 12.50 -6.12
C SER A 57 4.66 12.03 -4.75
N SER A 58 3.61 11.22 -4.71
CA SER A 58 3.07 10.68 -3.47
C SER A 58 3.01 9.16 -3.51
N TRP A 59 3.29 8.58 -2.35
CA TRP A 59 3.19 7.15 -2.10
C TRP A 59 2.20 6.93 -0.98
N THR A 60 1.11 6.24 -1.29
CA THR A 60 0.21 5.70 -0.28
C THR A 60 0.42 4.21 -0.15
N VAL A 61 0.76 3.76 1.05
CA VAL A 61 0.93 2.35 1.39
C VAL A 61 -0.05 2.00 2.49
N GLN A 62 -0.85 0.98 2.23
CA GLN A 62 -1.77 0.38 3.20
C GLN A 62 -1.41 -1.07 3.40
N MET A 63 -1.33 -1.52 4.66
CA MET A 63 -1.02 -2.91 4.99
C MET A 63 -1.95 -3.44 6.07
N THR A 64 -2.39 -4.69 5.93
CA THR A 64 -3.01 -5.44 7.01
C THR A 64 -1.99 -6.33 7.68
N THR A 65 -2.14 -6.52 8.99
CA THR A 65 -1.26 -7.35 9.81
C THR A 65 -2.01 -8.56 10.35
N ALA A 66 -1.29 -9.63 10.69
CA ALA A 66 -1.88 -10.86 11.21
C ALA A 66 -2.64 -10.68 12.55
N ASP A 67 -2.29 -9.67 13.35
CA ASP A 67 -3.01 -9.32 14.58
C ASP A 67 -4.21 -8.37 14.35
N GLY A 68 -4.56 -8.14 13.08
CA GLY A 68 -5.76 -7.40 12.69
C GLY A 68 -5.62 -5.89 12.78
N ARG A 69 -4.46 -5.33 12.42
CA ARG A 69 -4.28 -3.87 12.27
C ARG A 69 -4.21 -3.48 10.81
N LEU A 70 -4.75 -2.30 10.51
CA LEU A 70 -4.51 -1.54 9.29
C LEU A 70 -3.44 -0.49 9.55
N ILE A 71 -2.38 -0.54 8.75
CA ILE A 71 -1.33 0.46 8.69
C ILE A 71 -1.63 1.37 7.50
N MET A 72 -1.50 2.67 7.70
CA MET A 72 -1.61 3.68 6.65
C MET A 72 -0.36 4.54 6.68
N LEU A 73 0.24 4.72 5.51
CA LEU A 73 1.36 5.60 5.27
C LEU A 73 1.10 6.39 3.99
N ASN A 74 1.17 7.71 4.06
CA ASN A 74 1.18 8.60 2.92
C ASN A 74 2.42 9.51 3.02
N ILE A 75 3.33 9.39 2.05
CA ILE A 75 4.53 10.22 1.95
C ILE A 75 4.54 10.96 0.63
N GLU A 76 4.80 12.25 0.68
CA GLU A 76 5.01 13.12 -0.47
C GLU A 76 6.50 13.47 -0.62
N PHE A 77 6.98 13.53 -1.85
CA PHE A 77 8.34 13.93 -2.21
C PHE A 77 8.29 15.18 -3.11
N GLU A 78 9.16 16.16 -2.83
CA GLU A 78 9.34 17.34 -3.68
C GLU A 78 10.32 17.00 -4.84
N HIS A 79 9.98 17.45 -6.06
CA HIS A 79 10.62 17.23 -7.36
C HIS A 79 10.21 15.99 -8.16
N GLU A 80 10.16 16.22 -9.48
CA GLU A 80 9.68 15.33 -10.53
C GLU A 80 10.55 14.06 -10.60
N ARG A 81 9.93 12.93 -10.23
CA ARG A 81 10.46 11.56 -10.26
C ARG A 81 11.56 11.29 -9.22
N TYR A 82 11.20 10.48 -8.23
CA TYR A 82 12.15 9.58 -7.60
C TYR A 82 12.84 8.75 -8.70
N ASP A 83 14.09 9.09 -9.03
CA ASP A 83 14.93 8.25 -9.86
C ASP A 83 15.65 7.24 -8.96
N ARG A 84 15.30 5.97 -9.13
CA ARG A 84 15.91 4.83 -8.43
C ARG A 84 17.42 4.80 -8.62
N ASP A 85 17.90 5.22 -9.78
CA ASP A 85 19.32 5.19 -10.12
C ASP A 85 20.09 6.32 -9.43
N GLU A 86 19.40 7.37 -8.97
CA GLU A 86 19.99 8.41 -8.14
C GLU A 86 20.15 7.93 -6.69
N GLU A 87 19.15 7.32 -6.04
CA GLU A 87 19.27 6.90 -4.62
C GLU A 87 20.33 5.80 -4.36
N GLN A 88 20.75 5.07 -5.41
CA GLN A 88 21.78 4.03 -5.32
C GLN A 88 23.21 4.53 -5.59
N GLN A 89 23.39 5.79 -5.98
CA GLN A 89 24.72 6.35 -6.23
C GLN A 89 25.41 6.78 -4.91
N PRO A 90 26.74 6.68 -4.82
CA PRO A 90 27.46 6.96 -3.58
C PRO A 90 27.41 8.46 -3.24
N ILE A 91 26.61 8.82 -2.21
CA ILE A 91 26.64 9.89 -1.19
C ILE A 91 27.12 11.32 -1.56
N HIS A 92 28.06 11.51 -2.48
CA HIS A 92 28.76 12.79 -2.68
C HIS A 92 28.06 13.81 -3.58
N GLN A 93 26.90 13.50 -4.19
CA GLN A 93 26.19 14.43 -5.08
C GLN A 93 24.69 14.58 -4.83
N HIS A 94 24.12 13.99 -3.78
CA HIS A 94 22.68 14.11 -3.54
C HIS A 94 22.33 15.42 -2.85
N GLN A 95 21.52 16.24 -3.51
CA GLN A 95 20.58 17.08 -2.77
C GLN A 95 19.59 16.12 -2.09
N PRO A 96 19.36 16.25 -0.78
CA PRO A 96 18.38 15.42 -0.10
C PRO A 96 17.00 15.69 -0.69
N VAL A 97 16.38 14.69 -1.34
CA VAL A 97 14.98 14.77 -1.76
C VAL A 97 14.15 15.00 -0.50
N LYS A 98 13.47 16.15 -0.45
CA LYS A 98 12.62 16.48 0.69
C LYS A 98 11.39 15.59 0.65
N ALA A 99 11.23 14.79 1.70
CA ALA A 99 10.09 13.92 1.90
C ALA A 99 9.28 14.42 3.10
N THR A 100 7.95 14.48 2.94
CA THR A 100 7.00 14.88 3.98
C THR A 100 6.05 13.73 4.24
N VAL A 101 5.99 13.26 5.48
CA VAL A 101 4.97 12.30 5.90
C VAL A 101 3.66 13.07 6.08
N ILE A 102 2.71 12.84 5.18
CA ILE A 102 1.38 13.46 5.21
C ILE A 102 0.48 12.74 6.21
N GLU A 103 0.57 11.40 6.21
CA GLU A 103 -0.23 10.55 7.08
C GLU A 103 0.57 9.32 7.49
N ALA A 104 0.54 8.97 8.77
CA ALA A 104 1.20 7.76 9.28
C ALA A 104 0.51 7.29 10.57
N TRP A 105 -0.16 6.15 10.52
CA TRP A 105 -0.82 5.58 11.69
C TRP A 105 -1.05 4.07 11.56
N SER A 106 -1.41 3.45 12.68
CA SER A 106 -1.87 2.07 12.78
C SER A 106 -3.18 2.03 13.58
N ARG A 107 -4.21 1.36 13.06
CA ARG A 107 -5.54 1.21 13.69
C ARG A 107 -5.95 -0.25 13.72
N ARG A 108 -6.71 -0.67 14.73
CA ARG A 108 -7.24 -2.05 14.78
C ARG A 108 -8.45 -2.16 13.87
N LEU A 109 -8.47 -3.18 13.01
CA LEU A 109 -9.57 -3.45 12.09
C LEU A 109 -10.86 -3.85 12.81
N ARG A 110 -10.76 -4.44 14.00
CA ARG A 110 -11.93 -4.73 14.86
C ARG A 110 -12.70 -3.48 15.30
N ASP A 111 -12.07 -2.30 15.21
CA ASP A 111 -12.69 -1.02 15.55
C ASP A 111 -13.37 -0.39 14.31
N ALA A 112 -13.36 -1.07 13.16
CA ALA A 112 -14.10 -0.67 11.97
C ALA A 112 -15.59 -0.87 12.18
N ALA A 113 -16.37 0.12 11.75
CA ALA A 113 -17.82 0.15 11.83
C ALA A 113 -18.48 -0.28 10.51
N ALA A 114 -17.87 0.06 9.38
CA ALA A 114 -18.41 -0.21 8.05
C ALA A 114 -17.31 -0.19 6.98
N LEU A 115 -17.53 -0.96 5.92
CA LEU A 115 -16.75 -0.96 4.69
C LEU A 115 -17.70 -0.64 3.54
N ASP A 116 -17.63 0.59 3.03
CA ASP A 116 -18.49 1.04 1.93
C ASP A 116 -17.82 0.74 0.58
N ILE A 117 -18.60 0.22 -0.35
CA ILE A 117 -18.25 0.13 -1.77
C ILE A 117 -18.90 1.32 -2.47
N LEU A 118 -18.08 2.28 -2.89
CA LEU A 118 -18.54 3.53 -3.52
C LEU A 118 -18.62 3.40 -5.05
N SER A 119 -17.76 2.56 -5.66
CA SER A 119 -17.83 2.25 -7.08
C SER A 119 -17.48 0.78 -7.36
N ALA A 120 -18.16 0.22 -8.35
CA ALA A 120 -17.92 -1.13 -8.83
C ALA A 120 -18.36 -1.22 -10.30
N GLN A 121 -17.67 -2.04 -11.09
CA GLN A 121 -18.00 -2.28 -12.50
C GLN A 121 -17.84 -3.76 -12.84
N SER A 122 -18.50 -4.22 -13.90
CA SER A 122 -18.23 -5.57 -14.41
C SER A 122 -16.75 -5.72 -14.73
N ALA A 123 -16.15 -6.80 -14.26
CA ALA A 123 -14.74 -7.07 -14.51
C ALA A 123 -14.50 -7.21 -16.01
N ARG A 124 -13.29 -6.88 -16.46
CA ARG A 124 -12.91 -7.01 -17.86
C ARG A 124 -11.86 -8.09 -18.04
N ASP A 125 -11.99 -8.87 -19.11
CA ASP A 125 -10.97 -9.84 -19.50
C ASP A 125 -9.75 -9.16 -20.15
N ALA A 126 -8.76 -9.97 -20.57
CA ALA A 126 -7.56 -9.47 -21.25
C ALA A 126 -7.84 -8.74 -22.59
N PHE A 127 -9.03 -8.91 -23.16
CA PHE A 127 -9.49 -8.27 -24.39
C PHE A 127 -10.48 -7.13 -24.13
N GLN A 128 -10.54 -6.63 -22.88
CA GLN A 128 -11.42 -5.55 -22.44
C GLN A 128 -12.93 -5.88 -22.56
N GLN A 129 -13.29 -7.16 -22.63
CA GLN A 129 -14.69 -7.58 -22.68
C GLN A 129 -15.25 -7.78 -21.27
N PRO A 130 -16.51 -7.40 -21.00
CA PRO A 130 -17.16 -7.64 -19.73
C PRO A 130 -17.25 -9.14 -19.40
N VAL A 131 -16.89 -9.49 -18.17
CA VAL A 131 -17.01 -10.82 -17.58
C VAL A 131 -18.22 -10.78 -16.65
N PHE A 132 -19.31 -11.43 -17.04
CA PHE A 132 -20.64 -11.25 -16.42
C PHE A 132 -20.75 -11.82 -14.99
N ASP A 133 -19.85 -12.69 -14.57
CA ASP A 133 -19.82 -13.33 -13.24
C ASP A 133 -18.81 -12.68 -12.29
N ARG A 134 -18.16 -11.58 -12.70
CA ARG A 134 -17.13 -10.91 -11.90
C ARG A 134 -17.33 -9.40 -11.84
N VAL A 135 -17.02 -8.82 -10.70
CA VAL A 135 -17.12 -7.38 -10.44
C VAL A 135 -15.76 -6.89 -9.94
N ASP A 136 -15.20 -5.89 -10.62
CA ASP A 136 -14.05 -5.14 -10.13
C ASP A 136 -14.56 -4.04 -9.19
N VAL A 137 -14.00 -3.97 -7.98
CA VAL A 137 -14.33 -2.94 -7.00
C VAL A 137 -13.35 -1.77 -7.14
N GLY A 138 -13.87 -0.54 -7.21
CA GLY A 138 -13.04 0.65 -7.38
C GLY A 138 -12.79 1.36 -6.06
N GLU A 139 -13.68 2.28 -5.72
CA GLU A 139 -13.56 3.09 -4.53
C GLU A 139 -14.11 2.35 -3.31
N LEU A 140 -13.23 2.09 -2.35
CA LEU A 140 -13.56 1.52 -1.04
C LEU A 140 -13.30 2.52 0.06
N ARG A 141 -14.17 2.54 1.06
CA ARG A 141 -14.03 3.41 2.23
C ARG A 141 -14.27 2.65 3.51
N LEU A 142 -13.26 2.57 4.37
CA LEU A 142 -13.34 1.98 5.69
C LEU A 142 -13.65 3.07 6.72
N LYS A 143 -14.72 2.89 7.50
CA LYS A 143 -15.12 3.79 8.58
C LYS A 143 -14.83 3.13 9.92
N PHE A 144 -14.30 3.89 10.87
CA PHE A 144 -14.03 3.46 12.24
C PHE A 144 -15.06 4.01 13.22
N ASN A 145 -15.19 3.34 14.36
CA ASN A 145 -16.14 3.71 15.43
C ASN A 145 -15.87 5.10 16.04
N ASP A 146 -14.65 5.62 15.90
CA ASP A 146 -14.28 6.99 16.33
C ASP A 146 -14.65 8.07 15.31
N GLY A 147 -15.30 7.70 14.21
CA GLY A 147 -15.70 8.59 13.13
C GLY A 147 -14.62 8.79 12.06
N ALA A 148 -13.42 8.22 12.22
CA ALA A 148 -12.40 8.27 11.17
C ALA A 148 -12.86 7.51 9.92
N SER A 149 -12.58 8.07 8.74
CA SER A 149 -12.94 7.48 7.46
C SER A 149 -11.71 7.47 6.56
N VAL A 150 -11.38 6.29 6.04
CA VAL A 150 -10.15 6.06 5.27
C VAL A 150 -10.54 5.54 3.88
N ALA A 151 -10.07 6.23 2.84
CA ALA A 151 -10.15 5.70 1.49
C ALA A 151 -9.11 4.59 1.32
N LEU A 152 -9.54 3.41 0.91
CA LEU A 152 -8.62 2.32 0.59
C LEU A 152 -8.10 2.51 -0.84
N VAL A 153 -6.80 2.32 -1.04
CA VAL A 153 -6.16 2.61 -2.34
C VAL A 153 -6.19 1.44 -3.33
N CYS A 154 -6.93 0.38 -3.01
CA CYS A 154 -7.10 -0.78 -3.85
C CYS A 154 -8.25 -0.59 -4.87
N ASP A 155 -8.02 0.25 -5.88
CA ASP A 155 -8.94 0.43 -7.01
C ASP A 155 -8.67 -0.63 -8.10
N GLN A 156 -9.45 -1.72 -8.07
CA GLN A 156 -9.34 -2.81 -9.05
C GLN A 156 -9.83 -2.41 -10.44
N THR A 157 -10.59 -1.32 -10.56
CA THR A 157 -11.13 -0.83 -11.83
C THR A 157 -10.05 -0.16 -12.69
N ALA A 158 -9.03 0.38 -12.03
CA ALA A 158 -7.84 0.95 -12.65
C ALA A 158 -6.68 -0.05 -12.81
N MET A 159 -6.77 -1.23 -12.19
CA MET A 159 -5.73 -2.27 -12.27
C MET A 159 -5.90 -3.12 -13.53
N TYR A 160 -4.84 -3.23 -14.32
CA TYR A 160 -4.79 -4.13 -15.49
C TYR A 160 -4.02 -5.42 -15.18
N ASP A 161 -3.23 -5.42 -14.11
CA ASP A 161 -2.35 -6.53 -13.76
C ASP A 161 -3.06 -7.55 -12.85
N PRO A 162 -3.08 -8.85 -13.21
CA PRO A 162 -3.70 -9.89 -12.39
C PRO A 162 -3.06 -10.07 -11.02
N ASP A 163 -1.74 -9.89 -10.87
CA ASP A 163 -1.04 -10.07 -9.60
C ASP A 163 -1.35 -8.90 -8.65
N GLU A 164 -1.43 -7.67 -9.17
CA GLU A 164 -1.89 -6.49 -8.40
C GLU A 164 -3.36 -6.64 -7.98
N LYS A 165 -4.23 -7.13 -8.87
CA LYS A 165 -5.62 -7.45 -8.52
C LYS A 165 -5.69 -8.52 -7.43
N SER A 166 -4.91 -9.59 -7.55
CA SER A 166 -4.86 -10.66 -6.54
C SER A 166 -4.36 -10.13 -5.19
N ARG A 167 -3.35 -9.26 -5.17
CA ARG A 167 -2.89 -8.59 -3.93
C ARG A 167 -3.97 -7.69 -3.33
N ALA A 168 -4.71 -6.95 -4.16
CA ALA A 168 -5.85 -6.15 -3.71
C ALA A 168 -6.97 -7.03 -3.12
N ASP A 169 -7.29 -8.16 -3.74
CA ASP A 169 -8.25 -9.13 -3.21
C ASP A 169 -7.82 -9.66 -1.83
N VAL A 170 -6.55 -10.06 -1.68
CA VAL A 170 -5.99 -10.52 -0.40
C VAL A 170 -6.08 -9.43 0.66
N PHE A 171 -5.78 -8.18 0.29
CA PHE A 171 -5.88 -7.04 1.19
C PHE A 171 -7.32 -6.77 1.66
N VAL A 172 -8.30 -6.76 0.73
CA VAL A 172 -9.72 -6.56 1.08
C VAL A 172 -10.25 -7.74 1.90
N ALA A 173 -9.85 -8.97 1.57
CA ALA A 173 -10.22 -10.16 2.33
C ALA A 173 -9.71 -10.08 3.78
N ALA A 174 -8.45 -9.69 3.99
CA ALA A 174 -7.88 -9.52 5.32
C ALA A 174 -8.59 -8.41 6.13
N ILE A 175 -9.01 -7.31 5.47
CA ILE A 175 -9.83 -6.27 6.11
C ILE A 175 -11.14 -6.87 6.62
N ARG A 176 -11.88 -7.58 5.77
CA ARG A 176 -13.15 -8.22 6.13
C ARG A 176 -12.99 -9.22 7.26
N GLU A 177 -12.00 -10.10 7.16
CA GLU A 177 -11.72 -11.12 8.16
C GLU A 177 -11.46 -10.51 9.55
N HIS A 178 -10.60 -9.49 9.63
CA HIS A 178 -10.22 -8.90 10.92
C HIS A 178 -11.24 -7.87 11.46
N SER A 179 -12.10 -7.31 10.61
CA SER A 179 -13.16 -6.38 11.02
C SER A 179 -14.49 -7.08 11.32
N GLY A 180 -14.71 -8.28 10.78
CA GLY A 180 -16.01 -8.98 10.87
C GLY A 180 -17.09 -8.40 9.95
N LEU A 181 -16.69 -7.66 8.91
CA LEU A 181 -17.56 -7.02 7.92
C LEU A 181 -17.73 -7.84 6.64
#